data_AF-B8CF46-F1
#
_entry.id   AF-B8CF46-F1
#
_cell.length_a   1.000
_cell.length_b   1.000
_cell.length_c   1.000
_cell.angle_alpha   90.00
_cell.angle_beta   90.00
_cell.angle_gamma   90.00
#
_symmetry.space_group_name_H-M   'P 1'
#
loop_
_entity.id
_entity.type
_entity.pdbx_description
1 polymer ?
#
loop_
_entity_poly.entity_id
_entity_poly.type
_entity_poly.pdbx_seq_one_letter_code
_entity_poly.pdbx_strand_id
1 'polypeptide(L)'
;MNSTEIETTPRTNQTNEECNPLLHPNTAVSTSPYHHQSTKLRSTYLRQKKREAQPLVEKARQISSHGAFFTFLWDIYSAVSVFVAMLLNYESVFGCLVTVGATLLAYYLVEDHDADWNGNLPTVLLSFAVITPLSASITMAFTRRETTLKSLASFRSASYNLYVAHASWDWGECNKGKGRRGCIENSDDMINVYGESSSNGINLDEKKAIDWTNHSDETLRQLINLSDSLCQYLTLPTSTRARHRVTTKGRQEAKTVLSAGRSLFTLNVSGRMIMISQLCEALKYRGLPGNEASRIRQWENFMTNAMEDLRVVKEYRTPQALRSFARLFTIFLPPFYAPSYVQVARDSDSLALGICLGIVTSIALTGLFECVRQLEDPFVSHVTLDGVDVKEELCVLMYQELMLARKVLYPEAEDFMLKKNTCDICMGRNIAGDDQSVEEENREKARKESSGSITVDRTSRHFCEDSMKL
;
A
#
# COMPACT_ATOMS: atom_id res chain seq x y z
N MET A 1 -57.90 14.38 47.76
CA MET A 1 -58.11 15.71 47.16
C MET A 1 -56.82 16.48 47.32
N ASN A 2 -56.21 16.86 46.20
CA ASN A 2 -55.12 17.83 45.99
C ASN A 2 -53.84 17.71 46.85
N SER A 3 -52.66 17.45 46.25
CA SER A 3 -51.76 18.45 45.61
C SER A 3 -51.27 19.45 46.67
N THR A 4 -49.99 19.60 47.04
CA THR A 4 -48.71 19.59 46.31
C THR A 4 -47.59 19.70 47.36
N GLU A 5 -46.42 19.07 47.18
CA GLU A 5 -45.15 19.65 47.64
C GLU A 5 -44.00 19.04 46.82
N ILE A 6 -43.27 19.92 46.13
CA ILE A 6 -42.14 19.64 45.24
C ILE A 6 -40.87 20.07 45.97
N GLU A 7 -39.95 19.13 46.10
CA GLU A 7 -38.66 19.29 46.76
C GLU A 7 -37.64 19.98 45.83
N THR A 8 -36.77 20.77 46.45
CA THR A 8 -35.84 21.73 45.83
C THR A 8 -34.46 21.11 45.59
N THR A 9 -33.84 21.38 44.44
CA THR A 9 -32.36 21.31 44.29
C THR A 9 -31.87 22.45 43.36
N PRO A 10 -30.69 23.04 43.64
CA PRO A 10 -30.26 24.27 42.97
C PRO A 10 -29.50 24.01 41.66
N ARG A 11 -29.77 24.89 40.68
CA ARG A 11 -29.09 24.98 39.37
C ARG A 11 -27.63 25.38 39.53
N THR A 12 -26.73 24.57 38.96
CA THR A 12 -25.37 24.97 38.61
C THR A 12 -25.32 25.32 37.12
N ASN A 13 -24.75 26.48 36.82
CA ASN A 13 -24.57 27.02 35.48
C ASN A 13 -23.62 26.13 34.67
N GLN A 14 -24.09 25.63 33.52
CA GLN A 14 -23.24 25.22 32.40
C GLN A 14 -23.63 26.08 31.20
N THR A 15 -22.76 27.03 30.86
CA THR A 15 -22.74 27.69 29.55
C THR A 15 -22.22 26.68 28.54
N ASN A 16 -23.12 26.12 27.74
CA ASN A 16 -22.79 25.37 26.53
C ASN A 16 -22.15 26.33 25.53
N GLU A 17 -20.82 26.31 25.40
CA GLU A 17 -20.17 26.72 24.15
C GLU A 17 -20.23 25.53 23.19
N GLU A 18 -21.29 25.50 22.38
CA GLU A 18 -21.33 24.69 21.17
C GLU A 18 -20.23 25.18 20.21
N CYS A 19 -19.13 24.44 20.12
CA CYS A 19 -18.15 24.60 19.04
C CYS A 19 -18.82 24.29 17.69
N ASN A 20 -19.33 25.33 17.05
CA ASN A 20 -19.85 25.33 15.68
C ASN A 20 -18.76 24.87 14.69
N PRO A 21 -18.88 23.71 14.01
CA PRO A 21 -17.88 23.25 13.04
C PRO A 21 -18.15 23.79 11.63
N LEU A 22 -18.66 25.02 11.52
CA LEU A 22 -18.97 25.69 10.27
C LEU A 22 -18.22 27.02 10.19
N LEU A 23 -16.92 26.99 9.94
CA LEU A 23 -16.22 27.99 9.13
C LEU A 23 -14.75 27.57 8.99
N HIS A 24 -14.33 27.22 7.77
CA HIS A 24 -13.06 27.65 7.17
C HIS A 24 -13.02 27.09 5.74
N PRO A 25 -13.37 27.90 4.74
CA PRO A 25 -13.41 27.51 3.34
C PRO A 25 -12.01 27.72 2.75
N ASN A 26 -11.16 26.69 2.64
CA ASN A 26 -9.92 26.75 1.85
C ASN A 26 -9.38 25.33 1.58
N THR A 27 -10.26 24.46 1.12
CA THR A 27 -9.92 23.43 0.11
C THR A 27 -10.25 24.06 -1.23
N ALA A 28 -9.46 23.90 -2.30
CA ALA A 28 -9.78 24.58 -3.56
C ALA A 28 -11.17 24.13 -4.04
N VAL A 29 -12.12 25.01 -3.77
CA VAL A 29 -13.49 24.89 -4.22
C VAL A 29 -13.39 25.19 -5.69
N SER A 30 -13.79 24.24 -6.53
CA SER A 30 -14.20 24.59 -7.87
C SER A 30 -15.23 25.71 -7.72
N THR A 31 -14.86 26.95 -8.06
CA THR A 31 -15.77 28.09 -7.96
C THR A 31 -16.98 27.96 -8.88
N SER A 32 -17.02 26.95 -9.76
CA SER A 32 -18.25 26.52 -10.41
C SER A 32 -19.24 25.97 -9.36
N PRO A 33 -20.43 26.57 -9.19
CA PRO A 33 -21.37 26.22 -8.14
C PRO A 33 -21.92 24.80 -8.28
N TYR A 34 -22.07 24.32 -9.53
CA TYR A 34 -22.47 22.94 -9.83
C TYR A 34 -21.45 21.91 -9.32
N HIS A 35 -20.17 22.25 -9.39
CA HIS A 35 -19.11 21.40 -8.86
C HIS A 35 -18.95 21.58 -7.35
N HIS A 36 -19.15 22.77 -6.79
CA HIS A 36 -18.97 22.99 -5.35
C HIS A 36 -19.92 22.17 -4.47
N GLN A 37 -21.23 22.22 -4.74
CA GLN A 37 -22.22 21.51 -3.93
C GLN A 37 -21.99 19.98 -3.98
N SER A 38 -21.72 19.46 -5.18
CA SER A 38 -21.41 18.05 -5.38
C SER A 38 -20.09 17.64 -4.71
N THR A 39 -19.05 18.49 -4.73
CA THR A 39 -17.78 18.27 -4.02
C THR A 39 -17.96 18.19 -2.51
N LYS A 40 -18.81 19.04 -1.89
CA LYS A 40 -19.06 19.01 -0.44
C LYS A 40 -19.70 17.69 -0.01
N LEU A 41 -20.79 17.28 -0.67
CA LEU A 41 -21.46 15.98 -0.45
C LEU A 41 -20.52 14.79 -0.66
N ARG A 42 -19.67 14.88 -1.66
CA ARG A 42 -18.71 13.82 -1.98
C ARG A 42 -17.60 13.71 -0.94
N SER A 43 -17.10 14.85 -0.44
CA SER A 43 -16.10 14.89 0.61
C SER A 43 -16.63 14.31 1.94
N THR A 44 -17.89 14.60 2.29
CA THR A 44 -18.52 14.04 3.50
C THR A 44 -18.75 12.54 3.34
N TYR A 45 -19.22 12.09 2.17
CA TYR A 45 -19.35 10.67 1.85
C TYR A 45 -18.03 9.91 1.98
N LEU A 46 -16.95 10.42 1.39
CA LEU A 46 -15.62 9.79 1.48
C LEU A 46 -15.10 9.76 2.92
N ARG A 47 -15.31 10.83 3.70
CA ARG A 47 -14.93 10.88 5.12
C ARG A 47 -15.68 9.84 5.95
N GLN A 48 -17.00 9.72 5.76
CA GLN A 48 -17.81 8.72 6.44
C GLN A 48 -17.34 7.31 6.09
N LYS A 49 -17.15 7.02 4.80
CA LYS A 49 -16.68 5.72 4.34
C LYS A 49 -15.28 5.38 4.84
N LYS A 50 -14.39 6.37 4.94
CA LYS A 50 -13.07 6.19 5.56
C LYS A 50 -13.18 5.81 7.04
N ARG A 51 -14.06 6.45 7.81
CA ARG A 51 -14.32 6.11 9.22
C ARG A 51 -14.86 4.69 9.38
N GLU A 52 -15.78 4.28 8.50
CA GLU A 52 -16.31 2.90 8.48
C GLU A 52 -15.22 1.86 8.18
N ALA A 53 -14.24 2.19 7.33
CA ALA A 53 -13.17 1.28 6.93
C ALA A 53 -12.02 1.16 7.95
N GLN A 54 -11.76 2.18 8.77
CA GLN A 54 -10.68 2.20 9.77
C GLN A 54 -10.62 0.98 10.71
N PRO A 55 -11.71 0.55 11.37
CA PRO A 55 -11.65 -0.61 12.26
C PRO A 55 -11.32 -1.92 11.52
N LEU A 56 -11.68 -2.04 10.25
CA LEU A 56 -11.35 -3.20 9.43
C LEU A 56 -9.86 -3.23 9.09
N VAL A 57 -9.29 -2.07 8.79
CA VAL A 57 -7.85 -1.91 8.52
C VAL A 57 -7.03 -2.26 9.77
N GLU A 58 -7.47 -1.81 10.94
CA GLU A 58 -6.76 -2.10 12.19
C GLU A 58 -6.79 -3.59 12.52
N LYS A 59 -7.95 -4.24 12.38
CA LYS A 59 -8.06 -5.71 12.50
C LYS A 59 -7.17 -6.43 11.49
N ALA A 60 -7.09 -5.95 10.25
CA ALA A 60 -6.24 -6.53 9.23
C ALA A 60 -4.75 -6.47 9.60
N ARG A 61 -4.31 -5.39 10.26
CA ARG A 61 -2.92 -5.25 10.75
C ARG A 61 -2.62 -6.22 11.90
N GLN A 62 -3.53 -6.36 12.85
CA GLN A 62 -3.37 -7.26 13.99
C GLN A 62 -3.23 -8.74 13.57
N ILE A 63 -3.86 -9.16 12.47
CA ILE A 63 -3.72 -10.53 11.93
C ILE A 63 -2.26 -10.87 11.58
N SER A 64 -1.40 -9.87 11.34
CA SER A 64 0.00 -10.10 10.99
C SER A 64 0.87 -10.57 12.16
N SER A 65 0.40 -10.50 13.42
CA SER A 65 1.24 -10.69 14.62
C SER A 65 1.31 -12.13 15.14
N HIS A 66 0.93 -13.14 14.35
CA HIS A 66 1.02 -14.53 14.79
C HIS A 66 2.48 -14.96 14.98
N GLY A 67 2.76 -15.75 16.02
CA GLY A 67 4.11 -16.25 16.31
C GLY A 67 4.70 -17.10 15.17
N ALA A 68 5.97 -16.88 14.85
CA ALA A 68 6.65 -17.49 13.70
C ALA A 68 6.52 -19.03 13.66
N PHE A 69 6.74 -19.70 14.79
CA PHE A 69 6.67 -21.16 14.87
C PHE A 69 5.27 -21.73 14.57
N PHE A 70 4.22 -21.11 15.12
CA PHE A 70 2.84 -21.52 14.84
C PHE A 70 2.49 -21.33 13.37
N THR A 71 2.88 -20.18 12.80
CA THR A 71 2.65 -19.93 11.37
C THR A 71 3.38 -20.92 10.48
N PHE A 72 4.58 -21.36 10.85
CA PHE A 72 5.38 -22.35 10.12
C PHE A 72 4.68 -23.71 10.06
N LEU A 73 4.23 -24.25 11.20
CA LEU A 73 3.51 -25.53 11.24
C LEU A 73 2.20 -25.47 10.44
N TRP A 74 1.47 -24.37 10.57
CA TRP A 74 0.24 -24.14 9.82
C TRP A 74 0.50 -24.06 8.31
N ASP A 75 1.61 -23.44 7.92
CA ASP A 75 2.05 -23.32 6.54
C ASP A 75 2.47 -24.66 5.91
N ILE A 76 3.10 -25.55 6.68
CA ILE A 76 3.41 -26.93 6.25
C ILE A 76 2.13 -27.73 6.09
N TYR A 77 1.26 -27.75 7.12
CA TYR A 77 -0.03 -28.46 7.05
C TYR A 77 -0.85 -28.04 5.84
N SER A 78 -0.92 -26.73 5.59
CA SER A 78 -1.66 -26.19 4.45
C SER A 78 -1.02 -26.57 3.12
N ALA A 79 0.31 -26.61 3.03
CA ALA A 79 1.01 -27.03 1.81
C ALA A 79 0.76 -28.51 1.50
N VAL A 80 0.81 -29.39 2.51
CA VAL A 80 0.47 -30.82 2.36
C VAL A 80 -0.98 -30.97 1.91
N SER A 81 -1.91 -30.25 2.55
CA SER A 81 -3.33 -30.32 2.18
C SER A 81 -3.59 -29.83 0.75
N VAL A 82 -2.97 -28.73 0.30
CA VAL A 82 -3.06 -28.28 -1.10
C VAL A 82 -2.49 -29.34 -2.04
N PHE A 83 -1.34 -29.93 -1.71
CA PHE A 83 -0.72 -30.95 -2.54
C PHE A 83 -1.62 -32.19 -2.70
N VAL A 84 -2.14 -32.72 -1.60
CA VAL A 84 -2.99 -33.92 -1.63
C VAL A 84 -4.35 -33.64 -2.29
N ALA A 85 -4.98 -32.50 -1.99
CA ALA A 85 -6.34 -32.23 -2.48
C ALA A 85 -6.38 -31.67 -3.91
N MET A 86 -5.34 -30.96 -4.36
CA MET A 86 -5.36 -30.22 -5.63
C MET A 86 -4.33 -30.70 -6.66
N LEU A 87 -3.23 -31.37 -6.25
CA LEU A 87 -2.19 -31.83 -7.17
C LEU A 87 -2.25 -33.35 -7.43
N LEU A 88 -2.70 -34.15 -6.45
CA LEU A 88 -2.88 -35.59 -6.67
C LEU A 88 -4.15 -35.85 -7.47
N ASN A 89 -3.96 -36.22 -8.73
CA ASN A 89 -5.03 -36.68 -9.60
C ASN A 89 -5.09 -38.22 -9.65
N TYR A 90 -6.13 -38.76 -10.27
CA TYR A 90 -6.23 -40.20 -10.53
C TYR A 90 -5.05 -40.72 -11.37
N GLU A 91 -4.47 -39.88 -12.24
CA GLU A 91 -3.24 -40.18 -12.98
C GLU A 91 -2.04 -40.44 -12.05
N SER A 92 -1.91 -39.68 -10.95
CA SER A 92 -0.85 -39.88 -9.97
C SER A 92 -1.02 -41.21 -9.25
N VAL A 93 -2.25 -41.57 -8.87
CA VAL A 93 -2.56 -42.86 -8.24
C VAL A 93 -2.27 -44.01 -9.20
N PHE A 94 -2.71 -43.90 -10.45
CA PHE A 94 -2.42 -44.88 -11.49
C PHE A 94 -0.92 -45.02 -11.74
N GLY A 95 -0.18 -43.92 -11.85
CA GLY A 95 1.27 -43.92 -11.99
C GLY A 95 1.97 -44.61 -10.81
N CYS A 96 1.50 -44.39 -9.57
CA CYS A 96 2.00 -45.11 -8.40
C CYS A 96 1.73 -46.61 -8.50
N LEU A 97 0.52 -47.03 -8.89
CA LEU A 97 0.18 -48.45 -9.05
C LEU A 97 1.03 -49.13 -10.11
N VAL A 98 1.22 -48.48 -11.26
CA VAL A 98 2.10 -48.96 -12.34
C VAL A 98 3.54 -49.06 -11.87
N THR A 99 4.04 -48.05 -11.15
CA THR A 99 5.39 -48.07 -10.60
C THR A 99 5.59 -49.22 -9.61
N VAL A 100 4.67 -49.38 -8.65
CA VAL A 100 4.71 -50.49 -7.67
C VAL A 100 4.64 -51.84 -8.38
N GLY A 101 3.73 -52.00 -9.34
CA GLY A 101 3.60 -53.22 -10.13
C GLY A 101 4.86 -53.54 -10.93
N ALA A 102 5.46 -52.55 -11.60
CA ALA A 102 6.70 -52.72 -12.35
C ALA A 102 7.90 -53.03 -11.45
N THR A 103 8.02 -52.38 -10.29
CA THR A 103 9.09 -52.66 -9.32
C THR A 103 8.95 -54.06 -8.71
N LEU A 104 7.74 -54.48 -8.33
CA LEU A 104 7.50 -55.83 -7.84
C LEU A 104 7.78 -56.89 -8.92
N LEU A 105 7.33 -56.63 -10.15
CA LEU A 105 7.60 -57.51 -11.28
C LEU A 105 9.10 -57.64 -11.54
N ALA A 106 9.84 -56.52 -11.57
CA ALA A 106 11.28 -56.53 -11.74
C ALA A 106 11.99 -57.26 -10.58
N TYR A 107 11.56 -57.05 -9.34
CA TYR A 107 12.13 -57.72 -8.18
C TYR A 107 11.97 -59.24 -8.23
N TYR A 108 10.80 -59.75 -8.64
CA TYR A 108 10.55 -61.20 -8.72
C TYR A 108 11.07 -61.85 -10.01
N LEU A 109 11.22 -61.10 -11.11
CA LEU A 109 11.75 -61.62 -12.38
C LEU A 109 13.28 -61.68 -12.43
N VAL A 110 13.97 -60.88 -11.62
CA VAL A 110 15.43 -60.96 -11.46
C VAL A 110 15.74 -62.12 -10.50
N GLU A 111 15.68 -63.34 -11.04
CA GLU A 111 16.26 -64.53 -10.38
C GLU A 111 17.78 -64.37 -10.25
N ASP A 112 18.33 -64.92 -9.16
CA ASP A 112 19.71 -64.89 -8.61
C ASP A 112 20.85 -65.26 -9.60
N HIS A 113 20.91 -64.65 -10.78
CA HIS A 113 22.03 -64.80 -11.71
C HIS A 113 22.78 -63.50 -11.88
N ASP A 114 23.87 -63.36 -11.12
CA ASP A 114 25.13 -62.63 -11.40
C ASP A 114 25.04 -61.32 -12.22
N ALA A 115 23.92 -60.62 -12.13
CA ALA A 115 23.75 -59.31 -12.71
C ALA A 115 24.13 -58.31 -11.63
N ASP A 116 25.28 -57.65 -11.83
CA ASP A 116 25.70 -56.45 -11.09
C ASP A 116 24.65 -55.34 -11.26
N TRP A 117 23.50 -55.51 -10.61
CA TRP A 117 22.48 -54.48 -10.52
C TRP A 117 23.00 -53.45 -9.53
N ASN A 118 23.76 -52.51 -10.06
CA ASN A 118 24.16 -51.31 -9.37
C ASN A 118 22.89 -50.47 -9.21
N GLY A 119 22.13 -50.71 -8.13
CA GLY A 119 20.87 -50.04 -7.77
C GLY A 119 21.02 -48.54 -7.48
N ASN A 120 21.92 -47.87 -8.18
CA ASN A 120 22.15 -46.45 -8.13
C ASN A 120 20.96 -45.74 -8.76
N LEU A 121 20.20 -45.05 -7.93
CA LEU A 121 19.16 -44.15 -8.40
C LEU A 121 19.82 -43.05 -9.26
N PRO A 122 19.26 -42.69 -10.43
CA PRO A 122 19.75 -41.54 -11.20
C PRO A 122 19.44 -40.23 -10.46
N THR A 123 20.29 -39.89 -9.49
CA THR A 123 20.16 -38.71 -8.62
C THR A 123 20.07 -37.42 -9.42
N VAL A 124 20.73 -37.37 -10.58
CA VAL A 124 20.70 -36.28 -11.56
C VAL A 124 19.29 -36.00 -12.08
N LEU A 125 18.52 -37.03 -12.44
CA LEU A 125 17.18 -36.88 -13.00
C LEU A 125 16.21 -36.30 -11.95
N LEU A 126 16.31 -36.79 -10.71
CA LEU A 126 15.53 -36.29 -9.60
C LEU A 126 15.90 -34.83 -9.25
N SER A 127 17.20 -34.50 -9.27
CA SER A 127 17.66 -33.12 -9.03
C SER A 127 17.15 -32.17 -10.12
N PHE A 128 17.23 -32.57 -11.39
CA PHE A 128 16.75 -31.76 -12.51
C PHE A 128 15.25 -31.48 -12.41
N ALA A 129 14.44 -32.47 -12.01
CA ALA A 129 13.00 -32.33 -11.84
C ALA A 129 12.61 -31.34 -10.73
N VAL A 130 13.46 -31.13 -9.72
CA VAL A 130 13.19 -30.18 -8.62
C VAL A 130 13.81 -28.81 -8.86
N ILE A 131 15.04 -28.76 -9.38
CA ILE A 131 15.76 -27.50 -9.63
C ILE A 131 15.07 -26.70 -10.73
N THR A 132 14.55 -27.35 -11.78
CA THR A 132 13.94 -26.65 -12.91
C THR A 132 12.69 -25.84 -12.51
N PRO A 133 11.69 -26.40 -11.80
CA PRO A 133 10.55 -25.60 -11.31
C PRO A 133 10.94 -24.52 -10.30
N LEU A 134 11.97 -24.78 -9.47
CA LEU A 134 12.45 -23.81 -8.50
C LEU A 134 13.11 -22.61 -9.19
N SER A 135 13.95 -22.86 -10.21
CA SER A 135 14.55 -21.82 -11.06
C SER A 135 13.48 -20.99 -11.78
N ALA A 136 12.47 -21.64 -12.36
CA ALA A 136 11.36 -20.93 -12.98
C ALA A 136 10.59 -20.04 -11.99
N SER A 137 10.39 -20.52 -10.75
CA SER A 137 9.73 -19.76 -9.68
C SER A 137 10.51 -18.51 -9.28
N ILE A 138 11.84 -18.60 -9.24
CA ILE A 138 12.75 -17.47 -8.98
C ILE A 138 12.56 -16.40 -10.07
N THR A 139 12.61 -16.79 -11.34
CA THR A 139 12.43 -15.87 -12.48
C THR A 139 11.07 -15.17 -12.45
N MET A 140 10.00 -15.89 -12.10
CA MET A 140 8.66 -15.30 -11.93
C MET A 140 8.63 -14.27 -10.79
N ALA A 141 9.31 -14.54 -9.68
CA ALA A 141 9.38 -13.61 -8.55
C ALA A 141 10.16 -12.33 -8.91
N PHE A 142 11.32 -12.47 -9.55
CA PHE A 142 12.10 -11.32 -10.05
C PHE A 142 11.31 -10.47 -11.05
N THR A 143 10.64 -11.10 -12.01
CA THR A 143 9.84 -10.37 -13.01
C THR A 143 8.74 -9.55 -12.33
N ARG A 144 8.12 -10.07 -11.26
CA ARG A 144 7.10 -9.32 -10.49
C ARG A 144 7.68 -8.12 -9.75
N ARG A 145 8.89 -8.23 -9.20
CA ARG A 145 9.61 -7.10 -8.59
C ARG A 145 9.93 -6.03 -9.64
N GLU A 146 10.45 -6.42 -10.80
CA GLU A 146 10.76 -5.48 -11.90
C GLU A 146 9.51 -4.76 -12.42
N THR A 147 8.40 -5.48 -12.60
CA THR A 147 7.11 -4.86 -12.96
C THR A 147 6.64 -3.88 -11.90
N THR A 148 6.82 -4.20 -10.62
CA THR A 148 6.47 -3.31 -9.51
C THR A 148 7.24 -1.99 -9.59
N LEU A 149 8.56 -2.05 -9.78
CA LEU A 149 9.42 -0.88 -9.92
C LEU A 149 9.02 -0.01 -11.11
N LYS A 150 8.74 -0.64 -12.27
CA LYS A 150 8.26 0.06 -13.47
C LYS A 150 6.94 0.78 -13.23
N SER A 151 5.98 0.12 -12.59
CA SER A 151 4.67 0.74 -12.28
C SER A 151 4.80 1.87 -11.25
N LEU A 152 5.66 1.73 -10.23
CA LEU A 152 5.98 2.82 -9.29
C LEU A 152 6.58 4.04 -10.00
N ALA A 153 7.57 3.84 -10.87
CA ALA A 153 8.18 4.92 -11.65
C ALA A 153 7.16 5.60 -12.58
N SER A 154 6.31 4.81 -13.25
CA SER A 154 5.23 5.33 -14.10
C SER A 154 4.22 6.18 -13.32
N PHE A 155 3.79 5.69 -12.14
CA PHE A 155 2.88 6.43 -11.25
C PHE A 155 3.48 7.77 -10.82
N ARG A 156 4.75 7.79 -10.38
CA ARG A 156 5.44 9.00 -9.95
C ARG A 156 5.64 10.01 -11.07
N SER A 157 6.12 9.56 -12.22
CA SER A 157 6.32 10.41 -13.40
C SER A 157 4.99 11.02 -13.89
N ALA A 158 3.92 10.21 -13.95
CA ALA A 158 2.61 10.71 -14.32
C ALA A 158 2.07 11.73 -13.31
N SER A 159 2.24 11.48 -12.01
CA SER A 159 1.83 12.40 -10.94
C SER A 159 2.57 13.74 -11.01
N TYR A 160 3.90 13.71 -11.23
CA TYR A 160 4.71 14.90 -11.39
C TYR A 160 4.29 15.73 -12.61
N ASN A 161 4.15 15.09 -13.77
CA ASN A 161 3.72 15.76 -15.00
C ASN A 161 2.30 16.36 -14.85
N LEU A 162 1.40 15.66 -14.18
CA LEU A 162 0.05 16.15 -13.91
C LEU A 162 0.08 17.39 -13.00
N TYR A 163 0.90 17.38 -11.94
CA TYR A 163 1.08 18.56 -11.09
C TYR A 163 1.63 19.76 -11.87
N VAL A 164 2.72 19.55 -12.62
CA VAL A 164 3.35 20.59 -13.43
C VAL A 164 2.35 21.17 -14.43
N ALA A 165 1.51 20.36 -15.06
CA ALA A 165 0.50 20.85 -15.98
C ALA A 165 -0.57 21.72 -15.29
N HIS A 166 -1.08 21.27 -14.14
CA HIS A 166 -2.05 22.05 -13.37
C HIS A 166 -1.46 23.37 -12.83
N ALA A 167 -0.17 23.42 -12.54
CA ALA A 167 0.50 24.58 -11.97
C ALA A 167 1.06 25.56 -13.03
N SER A 168 1.63 25.05 -14.12
CA SER A 168 2.44 25.85 -15.06
C SER A 168 1.74 26.21 -16.37
N TRP A 169 0.80 25.39 -16.83
CA TRP A 169 0.23 25.58 -18.17
C TRP A 169 -0.59 26.86 -18.24
N ASP A 170 -0.47 27.53 -19.37
CA ASP A 170 -1.03 28.84 -19.66
C ASP A 170 -1.76 28.78 -21.01
N TRP A 171 -3.03 29.21 -21.04
CA TRP A 171 -3.87 29.18 -22.24
C TRP A 171 -4.37 30.58 -22.57
N GLY A 172 -4.18 31.00 -23.82
CA GLY A 172 -4.39 32.36 -24.30
C GLY A 172 -5.84 32.80 -24.52
N GLU A 173 -6.83 31.91 -24.37
CA GLU A 173 -8.22 32.18 -24.76
C GLU A 173 -9.02 32.99 -23.73
N CYS A 174 -8.51 33.21 -22.52
CA CYS A 174 -9.13 34.14 -21.56
C CYS A 174 -8.96 35.59 -22.06
N ASN A 175 -9.94 36.05 -22.85
CA ASN A 175 -10.20 37.42 -23.31
C ASN A 175 -9.03 38.41 -23.16
N LYS A 176 -8.38 38.74 -24.30
CA LYS A 176 -7.34 39.78 -24.49
C LYS A 176 -5.87 39.31 -24.34
N GLY A 177 -5.55 38.04 -24.60
CA GLY A 177 -4.15 37.57 -24.68
C GLY A 177 -3.39 37.60 -23.34
N LYS A 178 -4.11 37.67 -22.22
CA LYS A 178 -3.54 37.67 -20.86
C LYS A 178 -3.33 36.26 -20.28
N GLY A 179 -3.58 35.22 -21.08
CA GLY A 179 -3.43 33.83 -20.65
C GLY A 179 -4.38 33.46 -19.51
N ARG A 180 -4.05 32.37 -18.82
CA ARG A 180 -4.54 31.89 -17.53
C ARG A 180 -4.59 33.00 -16.47
N ARG A 181 -3.61 33.91 -16.47
CA ARG A 181 -3.57 35.05 -15.52
C ARG A 181 -4.68 36.07 -15.76
N GLY A 182 -5.26 36.08 -16.96
CA GLY A 182 -6.39 36.93 -17.33
C GLY A 182 -7.77 36.40 -16.93
N CYS A 183 -7.87 35.16 -16.47
CA CYS A 183 -9.16 34.56 -16.11
C CYS A 183 -9.65 35.10 -14.75
N ILE A 184 -10.94 35.41 -14.67
CA ILE A 184 -11.60 36.08 -13.53
C ILE A 184 -12.71 35.16 -13.03
N GLU A 185 -12.98 35.16 -11.72
CA GLU A 185 -14.13 34.43 -11.18
C GLU A 185 -15.45 35.06 -11.66
N ASN A 186 -16.43 34.21 -11.96
CA ASN A 186 -17.75 34.65 -12.35
C ASN A 186 -18.53 35.10 -11.10
N SER A 187 -19.02 36.34 -11.08
CA SER A 187 -19.70 36.93 -9.91
C SER A 187 -20.95 36.13 -9.51
N ASP A 188 -21.74 35.66 -10.48
CA ASP A 188 -22.96 34.87 -10.22
C ASP A 188 -22.63 33.52 -9.57
N ASP A 189 -21.52 32.93 -9.96
CA ASP A 189 -21.04 31.66 -9.41
C ASP A 189 -20.50 31.82 -7.99
N MET A 190 -19.82 32.93 -7.71
CA MET A 190 -19.38 33.27 -6.35
C MET A 190 -20.56 33.42 -5.39
N ILE A 191 -21.65 34.06 -5.82
CA ILE A 191 -22.88 34.21 -5.02
C ILE A 191 -23.47 32.84 -4.69
N ASN A 192 -23.51 31.93 -5.67
CA ASN A 192 -24.01 30.58 -5.47
C ASN A 192 -23.13 29.72 -4.53
N VAL A 193 -21.81 29.93 -4.54
CA VAL A 193 -20.86 29.16 -3.71
C VAL A 193 -20.81 29.65 -2.27
N TYR A 194 -20.76 30.97 -2.06
CA TYR A 194 -20.59 31.57 -0.73
C TYR A 194 -21.91 31.99 -0.07
N GLY A 195 -23.01 32.02 -0.84
CA GLY A 195 -24.34 32.46 -0.40
C GLY A 195 -24.43 33.98 -0.18
N GLU A 196 -25.66 34.53 -0.18
CA GLU A 196 -25.91 35.94 0.19
C GLU A 196 -25.46 36.28 1.63
N SER A 197 -25.24 35.27 2.50
CA SER A 197 -24.98 35.44 3.93
C SER A 197 -23.53 35.78 4.32
N SER A 198 -22.63 36.03 3.35
CA SER A 198 -21.40 36.79 3.61
C SER A 198 -21.60 38.26 3.27
N SER A 199 -22.69 38.84 3.76
CA SER A 199 -23.01 40.28 3.71
C SER A 199 -22.11 41.13 4.62
N ASN A 200 -21.00 40.58 5.11
CA ASN A 200 -19.93 41.35 5.74
C ASN A 200 -18.81 41.61 4.71
N GLY A 201 -19.09 42.52 3.77
CA GLY A 201 -18.03 43.32 3.12
C GLY A 201 -17.44 42.83 1.80
N ILE A 202 -17.99 41.80 1.14
CA ILE A 202 -17.52 41.41 -0.20
C ILE A 202 -18.25 42.25 -1.26
N ASN A 203 -17.53 43.19 -1.89
CA ASN A 203 -18.02 43.92 -3.06
C ASN A 203 -18.20 42.94 -4.23
N LEU A 204 -19.45 42.58 -4.55
CA LEU A 204 -19.80 41.63 -5.62
C LEU A 204 -19.54 42.16 -7.03
N ASP A 205 -19.31 43.47 -7.16
CA ASP A 205 -18.93 44.14 -8.41
C ASP A 205 -17.43 44.04 -8.73
N GLU A 206 -16.60 43.56 -7.79
CA GLU A 206 -15.15 43.48 -7.97
C GLU A 206 -14.74 42.17 -8.66
N LYS A 207 -14.20 42.30 -9.87
CA LYS A 207 -13.68 41.19 -10.68
C LYS A 207 -12.45 40.56 -10.03
N LYS A 208 -12.65 39.57 -9.17
CA LYS A 208 -11.57 38.86 -8.47
C LYS A 208 -10.80 37.93 -9.41
N ALA A 209 -9.48 38.10 -9.46
CA ALA A 209 -8.59 37.19 -10.18
C ALA A 209 -8.58 35.81 -9.50
N ILE A 210 -8.51 34.75 -10.30
CA ILE A 210 -8.46 33.37 -9.79
C ILE A 210 -7.13 33.14 -9.08
N ASP A 211 -7.20 32.60 -7.86
CA ASP A 211 -6.02 32.14 -7.12
C ASP A 211 -5.54 30.79 -7.66
N TRP A 212 -4.59 30.86 -8.59
CA TRP A 212 -3.97 29.70 -9.20
C TRP A 212 -3.04 28.94 -8.26
N THR A 213 -2.50 29.61 -7.23
CA THR A 213 -1.67 28.95 -6.22
C THR A 213 -2.50 27.97 -5.40
N ASN A 214 -3.70 28.39 -4.98
CA ASN A 214 -4.64 27.52 -4.27
C ASN A 214 -5.10 26.31 -5.11
N HIS A 215 -5.38 26.51 -6.41
CA HIS A 215 -5.68 25.39 -7.33
C HIS A 215 -4.52 24.40 -7.42
N SER A 216 -3.29 24.91 -7.55
CA SER A 216 -2.08 24.07 -7.58
C SER A 216 -1.87 23.34 -6.25
N ASP A 217 -2.12 24.00 -5.12
CA ASP A 217 -1.98 23.43 -3.78
C ASP A 217 -3.01 22.36 -3.47
N GLU A 218 -4.24 22.51 -3.98
CA GLU A 218 -5.23 21.43 -3.92
C GLU A 218 -4.84 20.25 -4.80
N THR A 219 -4.34 20.51 -6.02
CA THR A 219 -3.82 19.44 -6.89
C THR A 219 -2.71 18.66 -6.17
N LEU A 220 -1.75 19.39 -5.60
CA LEU A 220 -0.66 18.85 -4.80
C LEU A 220 -1.17 18.03 -3.60
N ARG A 221 -2.14 18.56 -2.86
CA ARG A 221 -2.77 17.90 -1.72
C ARG A 221 -3.43 16.58 -2.14
N GLN A 222 -4.14 16.55 -3.26
CA GLN A 222 -4.76 15.31 -3.73
C GLN A 222 -3.73 14.27 -4.16
N LEU A 223 -2.65 14.68 -4.82
CA LEU A 223 -1.56 13.79 -5.24
C LEU A 223 -0.81 13.18 -4.04
N ILE A 224 -0.42 13.99 -3.05
CA ILE A 224 0.25 13.50 -1.84
C ILE A 224 -0.66 12.53 -1.07
N ASN A 225 -1.93 12.89 -0.89
CA ASN A 225 -2.83 12.00 -0.18
C ASN A 225 -3.14 10.71 -0.97
N LEU A 226 -3.11 10.76 -2.31
CA LEU A 226 -3.26 9.59 -3.17
C LEU A 226 -2.06 8.65 -3.00
N SER A 227 -0.83 9.18 -3.02
CA SER A 227 0.39 8.39 -2.81
C SER A 227 0.45 7.78 -1.41
N ASP A 228 0.08 8.53 -0.36
CA ASP A 228 -0.03 8.01 1.02
C ASP A 228 -1.06 6.87 1.11
N SER A 229 -2.21 7.03 0.46
CA SER A 229 -3.28 6.03 0.46
C SER A 229 -2.86 4.77 -0.30
N LEU A 230 -2.15 4.93 -1.41
CA LEU A 230 -1.59 3.83 -2.18
C LEU A 230 -0.51 3.11 -1.38
N CYS A 231 0.40 3.82 -0.71
CA CYS A 231 1.38 3.24 0.18
C CYS A 231 0.72 2.40 1.28
N GLN A 232 -0.30 2.94 1.97
CA GLN A 232 -1.05 2.20 2.98
C GLN A 232 -1.68 0.93 2.42
N TYR A 233 -2.23 1.00 1.20
CA TYR A 233 -2.77 -0.18 0.54
C TYR A 233 -1.69 -1.20 0.23
N LEU A 234 -0.56 -0.79 -0.33
CA LEU A 234 0.53 -1.67 -0.74
C LEU A 234 1.24 -2.33 0.44
N THR A 235 1.32 -1.68 1.61
CA THR A 235 1.92 -2.26 2.82
C THR A 235 0.97 -3.15 3.64
N LEU A 236 -0.33 -3.19 3.32
CA LEU A 236 -1.26 -4.12 4.01
C LEU A 236 -0.80 -5.58 3.88
N PRO A 237 -0.91 -6.39 4.95
CA PRO A 237 -0.54 -7.79 4.91
C PRO A 237 -1.38 -8.53 3.88
N THR A 238 -0.75 -9.47 3.19
CA THR A 238 -1.42 -10.23 2.12
C THR A 238 -2.12 -11.48 2.63
N SER A 239 -3.27 -11.81 2.05
CA SER A 239 -4.11 -12.95 2.44
C SER A 239 -4.23 -14.07 1.41
N THR A 240 -3.20 -14.28 0.58
CA THR A 240 -3.26 -15.20 -0.58
C THR A 240 -2.53 -16.54 -0.43
N ARG A 241 -1.88 -16.79 0.71
CA ARG A 241 -1.14 -18.04 1.02
C ARG A 241 -2.06 -19.29 1.13
N ALA A 242 -1.47 -20.49 1.06
CA ALA A 242 -2.19 -21.78 1.18
C ALA A 242 -3.12 -21.84 2.40
N ARG A 243 -2.62 -21.43 3.57
CA ARG A 243 -3.39 -21.43 4.82
C ARG A 243 -4.71 -20.65 4.72
N HIS A 244 -4.72 -19.57 3.95
CA HIS A 244 -5.89 -18.72 3.75
C HIS A 244 -6.94 -19.33 2.82
N ARG A 245 -6.57 -20.35 2.04
CA ARG A 245 -7.49 -21.07 1.14
C ARG A 245 -8.02 -22.35 1.76
N VAL A 246 -7.15 -23.11 2.41
CA VAL A 246 -7.48 -24.44 2.94
C VAL A 246 -8.21 -24.36 4.27
N THR A 247 -7.72 -23.54 5.21
CA THR A 247 -8.22 -23.57 6.60
C THR A 247 -9.39 -22.62 6.82
N THR A 248 -10.28 -22.96 7.75
CA THR A 248 -11.46 -22.12 8.09
C THR A 248 -11.04 -20.80 8.72
N LYS A 249 -10.12 -20.83 9.70
CA LYS A 249 -9.54 -19.62 10.32
C LYS A 249 -8.84 -18.74 9.30
N GLY A 250 -7.99 -19.32 8.45
CA GLY A 250 -7.27 -18.57 7.41
C GLY A 250 -8.21 -17.93 6.37
N ARG A 251 -9.35 -18.59 6.05
CA ARG A 251 -10.37 -18.00 5.17
C ARG A 251 -11.06 -16.80 5.81
N GLN A 252 -11.29 -16.82 7.12
CA GLN A 252 -11.86 -15.68 7.84
C GLN A 252 -10.87 -14.51 7.88
N GLU A 253 -9.61 -14.76 8.21
CA GLU A 253 -8.53 -13.77 8.14
C GLU A 253 -8.45 -13.14 6.75
N ALA A 254 -8.50 -13.96 5.71
CA ALA A 254 -8.44 -13.48 4.34
C ALA A 254 -9.60 -12.62 3.91
N LYS A 255 -10.83 -12.98 4.33
CA LYS A 255 -12.01 -12.15 4.09
C LYS A 255 -11.88 -10.78 4.74
N THR A 256 -11.38 -10.71 5.97
CA THR A 256 -11.19 -9.44 6.71
C THR A 256 -10.13 -8.56 6.04
N VAL A 257 -8.98 -9.14 5.69
CA VAL A 257 -7.89 -8.41 5.02
C VAL A 257 -8.32 -7.93 3.63
N LEU A 258 -9.02 -8.77 2.88
CA LEU A 258 -9.48 -8.44 1.54
C LEU A 258 -10.58 -7.37 1.56
N SER A 259 -11.52 -7.43 2.50
CA SER A 259 -12.55 -6.39 2.64
C SER A 259 -11.92 -5.04 3.05
N ALA A 260 -10.96 -5.05 3.98
CA ALA A 260 -10.20 -3.86 4.34
C ALA A 260 -9.43 -3.29 3.15
N GLY A 261 -8.66 -4.12 2.44
CA GLY A 261 -7.90 -3.72 1.27
C GLY A 261 -8.77 -3.14 0.14
N ARG A 262 -9.89 -3.79 -0.19
CA ARG A 262 -10.86 -3.29 -1.17
C ARG A 262 -11.44 -1.95 -0.77
N SER A 263 -11.85 -1.81 0.50
CA SER A 263 -12.38 -0.55 1.00
C SER A 263 -11.35 0.58 0.89
N LEU A 264 -10.08 0.31 1.24
CA LEU A 264 -9.02 1.29 1.17
C LEU A 264 -8.70 1.70 -0.27
N PHE A 265 -8.57 0.73 -1.18
CA PHE A 265 -8.29 1.00 -2.58
C PHE A 265 -9.45 1.76 -3.25
N THR A 266 -10.67 1.23 -3.21
CA THR A 266 -11.81 1.88 -3.89
C THR A 266 -12.13 3.26 -3.32
N LEU A 267 -12.15 3.42 -1.99
CA LEU A 267 -12.56 4.69 -1.39
C LEU A 267 -11.47 5.76 -1.48
N ASN A 268 -10.21 5.41 -1.19
CA ASN A 268 -9.17 6.41 -1.12
C ASN A 268 -8.45 6.59 -2.45
N VAL A 269 -8.21 5.54 -3.23
CA VAL A 269 -7.50 5.65 -4.51
C VAL A 269 -8.46 6.13 -5.59
N SER A 270 -9.53 5.38 -5.87
CA SER A 270 -10.50 5.77 -6.91
C SER A 270 -11.26 7.06 -6.55
N GLY A 271 -11.61 7.25 -5.27
CA GLY A 271 -12.25 8.48 -4.79
C GLY A 271 -11.40 9.73 -5.04
N ARG A 272 -10.10 9.68 -4.75
CA ARG A 272 -9.19 10.81 -5.00
C ARG A 272 -8.91 11.01 -6.48
N MET A 273 -8.83 9.94 -7.26
CA MET A 273 -8.65 10.03 -8.70
C MET A 273 -9.75 10.86 -9.38
N ILE A 274 -11.00 10.66 -8.99
CA ILE A 274 -12.11 11.47 -9.50
C ILE A 274 -11.99 12.92 -8.99
N MET A 275 -11.46 13.18 -7.78
CA MET A 275 -11.20 14.57 -7.34
C MET A 275 -10.15 15.26 -8.22
N ILE A 276 -9.07 14.55 -8.57
CA ILE A 276 -8.06 15.05 -9.52
C ILE A 276 -8.70 15.34 -10.88
N SER A 277 -9.53 14.43 -11.38
CA SER A 277 -10.30 14.65 -12.61
C SER A 277 -11.21 15.87 -12.53
N GLN A 278 -11.84 16.15 -11.38
CA GLN A 278 -12.68 17.34 -11.21
C GLN A 278 -11.86 18.63 -11.22
N LEU A 279 -10.59 18.60 -10.78
CA LEU A 279 -9.69 19.75 -10.91
C LEU A 279 -9.39 20.05 -12.40
N CYS A 280 -9.28 19.04 -13.25
CA CYS A 280 -9.16 19.23 -14.70
C CYS A 280 -10.43 19.84 -15.31
N GLU A 281 -11.62 19.39 -14.88
CA GLU A 281 -12.89 20.00 -15.30
C GLU A 281 -13.01 21.47 -14.84
N ALA A 282 -12.49 21.80 -13.65
CA ALA A 282 -12.42 23.17 -13.17
C ALA A 282 -11.50 24.06 -14.02
N LEU A 283 -10.44 23.51 -14.63
CA LEU A 283 -9.60 24.22 -15.60
C LEU A 283 -10.32 24.43 -16.93
N LYS A 284 -11.02 23.40 -17.45
CA LYS A 284 -11.83 23.50 -18.68
C LYS A 284 -12.93 24.55 -18.55
N TYR A 285 -13.59 24.62 -17.40
CA TYR A 285 -14.58 25.65 -17.10
C TYR A 285 -14.00 27.07 -17.22
N ARG A 286 -12.70 27.23 -16.98
CA ARG A 286 -11.94 28.50 -17.06
C ARG A 286 -11.24 28.72 -18.41
N GLY A 287 -11.64 27.97 -19.45
CA GLY A 287 -11.15 28.16 -20.81
C GLY A 287 -9.91 27.35 -21.19
N LEU A 288 -9.53 26.32 -20.42
CA LEU A 288 -8.49 25.38 -20.85
C LEU A 288 -8.93 24.68 -22.14
N PRO A 289 -8.14 24.73 -23.23
CA PRO A 289 -8.54 24.16 -24.50
C PRO A 289 -8.54 22.63 -24.45
N GLY A 290 -9.39 22.01 -25.29
CA GLY A 290 -9.62 20.57 -25.25
C GLY A 290 -8.38 19.71 -25.56
N ASN A 291 -7.43 20.24 -26.34
CA ASN A 291 -6.17 19.57 -26.66
C ASN A 291 -5.24 19.43 -25.43
N GLU A 292 -5.12 20.48 -24.61
CA GLU A 292 -4.36 20.46 -23.36
C GLU A 292 -5.06 19.60 -22.30
N ALA A 293 -6.39 19.75 -22.17
CA ALA A 293 -7.18 18.91 -21.29
C ALA A 293 -7.03 17.41 -21.61
N SER A 294 -6.95 17.06 -22.90
CA SER A 294 -6.70 15.68 -23.36
C SER A 294 -5.34 15.14 -22.87
N ARG A 295 -4.29 15.97 -22.87
CA ARG A 295 -2.96 15.56 -22.35
C ARG A 295 -2.97 15.37 -20.84
N ILE A 296 -3.65 16.23 -20.09
CA ILE A 296 -3.84 16.03 -18.64
C ILE A 296 -4.54 14.69 -18.39
N ARG A 297 -5.59 14.40 -19.17
CA ARG A 297 -6.34 13.15 -19.10
C ARG A 297 -5.50 11.92 -19.45
N GLN A 298 -4.50 12.08 -20.32
CA GLN A 298 -3.55 11.02 -20.64
C GLN A 298 -2.66 10.67 -19.44
N TRP A 299 -2.15 11.66 -18.71
CA TRP A 299 -1.38 11.40 -17.48
C TRP A 299 -2.25 10.83 -16.36
N GLU A 300 -3.51 11.26 -16.24
CA GLU A 300 -4.49 10.63 -15.35
C GLU A 300 -4.66 9.13 -15.66
N ASN A 301 -4.74 8.78 -16.94
CA ASN A 301 -4.81 7.38 -17.38
C ASN A 301 -3.54 6.59 -17.06
N PHE A 302 -2.35 7.15 -17.32
CA PHE A 302 -1.08 6.49 -16.95
C PHE A 302 -0.95 6.26 -15.46
N MET A 303 -1.34 7.25 -14.65
CA MET A 303 -1.37 7.14 -13.19
C MET A 303 -2.35 6.04 -12.76
N THR A 304 -3.55 5.99 -13.35
CA THR A 304 -4.55 4.96 -13.04
C THR A 304 -4.07 3.56 -13.42
N ASN A 305 -3.53 3.38 -14.62
CA ASN A 305 -3.01 2.09 -15.07
C ASN A 305 -1.87 1.60 -14.17
N ALA A 306 -0.95 2.49 -13.79
CA ALA A 306 0.12 2.14 -12.86
C ALA A 306 -0.41 1.70 -11.49
N MET A 307 -1.43 2.37 -10.95
CA MET A 307 -2.08 1.96 -9.68
C MET A 307 -2.77 0.60 -9.80
N GLU A 308 -3.43 0.33 -10.92
CA GLU A 308 -4.07 -0.95 -11.22
C GLU A 308 -3.04 -2.07 -11.37
N ASP A 309 -1.92 -1.83 -12.06
CA ASP A 309 -0.82 -2.78 -12.17
C ASP A 309 -0.25 -3.14 -10.79
N LEU A 310 -0.01 -2.14 -9.94
CA LEU A 310 0.45 -2.34 -8.56
C LEU A 310 -0.57 -3.16 -7.76
N ARG A 311 -1.87 -2.91 -7.93
CA ARG A 311 -2.94 -3.72 -7.34
C ARG A 311 -2.89 -5.17 -7.80
N VAL A 312 -2.76 -5.38 -9.11
CA VAL A 312 -2.69 -6.72 -9.71
C VAL A 312 -1.50 -7.49 -9.17
N VAL A 313 -0.31 -6.87 -9.10
CA VAL A 313 0.88 -7.54 -8.55
C VAL A 313 0.71 -7.88 -7.06
N LYS A 314 0.03 -7.02 -6.29
CA LYS A 314 -0.26 -7.26 -4.87
C LYS A 314 -1.26 -8.41 -4.66
N GLU A 315 -2.36 -8.43 -5.43
CA GLU A 315 -3.47 -9.37 -5.23
C GLU A 315 -3.22 -10.73 -5.90
N TYR A 316 -2.61 -10.75 -7.09
CA TYR A 316 -2.28 -11.96 -7.82
C TYR A 316 -0.81 -12.32 -7.66
N ARG A 317 -0.57 -13.37 -6.87
CA ARG A 317 0.77 -13.92 -6.61
C ARG A 317 1.12 -15.08 -7.56
N THR A 318 2.36 -15.56 -7.45
CA THR A 318 2.79 -16.80 -8.11
C THR A 318 1.84 -17.96 -7.79
N PRO A 319 1.67 -18.94 -8.69
CA PRO A 319 0.70 -20.01 -8.49
C PRO A 319 0.91 -20.76 -7.17
N GLN A 320 -0.16 -20.87 -6.38
CA GLN A 320 -0.11 -21.52 -5.06
C GLN A 320 0.27 -23.01 -5.15
N ALA A 321 -0.10 -23.69 -6.24
CA ALA A 321 0.27 -25.08 -6.50
C ALA A 321 1.80 -25.24 -6.57
N LEU A 322 2.46 -24.44 -7.42
CA LEU A 322 3.91 -24.44 -7.60
C LEU A 322 4.66 -24.14 -6.30
N ARG A 323 4.15 -23.19 -5.50
CA ARG A 323 4.73 -22.86 -4.19
C ARG A 323 4.61 -23.99 -3.18
N SER A 324 3.45 -24.65 -3.15
CA SER A 324 3.21 -25.78 -2.23
C SER A 324 4.06 -26.97 -2.62
N PHE A 325 4.20 -27.22 -3.93
CA PHE A 325 5.15 -28.18 -4.50
C PHE A 325 6.59 -27.86 -4.06
N ALA A 326 7.10 -26.66 -4.37
CA ALA A 326 8.47 -26.26 -4.04
C ALA A 326 8.77 -26.38 -2.54
N ARG A 327 7.84 -26.00 -1.66
CA ARG A 327 7.98 -26.13 -0.20
C ARG A 327 8.14 -27.57 0.25
N LEU A 328 7.33 -28.49 -0.28
CA LEU A 328 7.40 -29.89 0.12
C LEU A 328 8.69 -30.53 -0.40
N PHE A 329 9.04 -30.29 -1.66
CA PHE A 329 10.24 -30.87 -2.25
C PHE A 329 11.53 -30.37 -1.61
N THR A 330 11.62 -29.10 -1.20
CA THR A 330 12.83 -28.61 -0.49
C THR A 330 13.01 -29.24 0.90
N ILE A 331 11.92 -29.69 1.53
CA ILE A 331 11.95 -30.41 2.82
C ILE A 331 12.25 -31.90 2.63
N PHE A 332 11.63 -32.55 1.64
CA PHE A 332 11.74 -34.00 1.45
C PHE A 332 12.96 -34.45 0.62
N LEU A 333 13.52 -33.57 -0.23
CA LEU A 333 14.63 -33.94 -1.10
C LEU A 333 15.93 -34.27 -0.34
N PRO A 334 16.38 -33.49 0.68
CA PRO A 334 17.60 -33.85 1.40
C PRO A 334 17.52 -35.22 2.10
N PRO A 335 16.44 -35.58 2.83
CA PRO A 335 16.28 -36.93 3.37
C PRO A 335 16.28 -38.02 2.30
N PHE A 336 15.73 -37.75 1.11
CA PHE A 336 15.71 -38.72 0.01
C PHE A 336 17.11 -39.04 -0.53
N TYR A 337 18.04 -38.08 -0.46
CA TYR A 337 19.44 -38.27 -0.82
C TYR A 337 20.32 -38.82 0.33
N ALA A 338 19.74 -39.15 1.49
CA ALA A 338 20.49 -39.70 2.61
C ALA A 338 21.34 -40.94 2.25
N PRO A 339 20.86 -41.90 1.42
CA PRO A 339 21.70 -43.04 1.01
C PRO A 339 22.98 -42.62 0.29
N SER A 340 22.92 -41.59 -0.57
CA SER A 340 24.09 -41.06 -1.26
C SER A 340 25.05 -40.35 -0.31
N TYR A 341 24.56 -39.65 0.72
CA TYR A 341 25.42 -39.06 1.75
C TYR A 341 26.12 -40.14 2.58
N VAL A 342 25.43 -41.25 2.86
CA VAL A 342 26.02 -42.41 3.53
C VAL A 342 27.08 -43.07 2.67
N GLN A 343 26.83 -43.21 1.36
CA GLN A 343 27.84 -43.74 0.43
C GLN A 343 29.10 -42.88 0.44
N VAL A 344 28.97 -41.55 0.32
CA VAL A 344 30.11 -40.62 0.39
C VAL A 344 30.85 -40.72 1.74
N ALA A 345 30.12 -40.92 2.84
CA ALA A 345 30.73 -41.13 4.16
C ALA A 345 31.53 -42.44 4.24
N ARG A 346 31.08 -43.50 3.55
CA ARG A 346 31.77 -44.79 3.47
C ARG A 346 33.00 -44.71 2.56
N ASP A 347 32.88 -44.06 1.40
CA ASP A 347 33.96 -43.92 0.43
C ASP A 347 35.11 -43.04 0.97
N SER A 348 34.78 -42.05 1.80
CA SER A 348 35.75 -41.12 2.40
C SER A 348 36.19 -41.50 3.82
N ASP A 349 35.69 -42.64 4.37
CA ASP A 349 35.87 -43.09 5.76
C ASP A 349 35.60 -42.00 6.83
N SER A 350 34.66 -41.10 6.55
CA SER A 350 34.34 -39.96 7.42
C SER A 350 32.85 -39.71 7.50
N LEU A 351 32.25 -40.12 8.62
CA LEU A 351 30.83 -39.89 8.91
C LEU A 351 30.51 -38.38 8.98
N ALA A 352 31.43 -37.59 9.52
CA ALA A 352 31.24 -36.14 9.67
C ALA A 352 31.05 -35.46 8.30
N LEU A 353 31.78 -35.91 7.27
CA LEU A 353 31.67 -35.38 5.92
C LEU A 353 30.28 -35.63 5.32
N GLY A 354 29.74 -36.85 5.45
CA GLY A 354 28.39 -37.18 4.96
C GLY A 354 27.29 -36.40 5.68
N ILE A 355 27.38 -36.27 7.01
CA ILE A 355 26.43 -35.46 7.80
C ILE A 355 26.51 -33.98 7.40
N CYS A 356 27.73 -33.44 7.27
CA CYS A 356 27.94 -32.05 6.84
C CYS A 356 27.32 -31.78 5.47
N LEU A 357 27.52 -32.69 4.51
CA LEU A 357 26.93 -32.57 3.17
C LEU A 357 25.39 -32.56 3.21
N GLY A 358 24.78 -33.40 4.05
CA GLY A 358 23.33 -33.42 4.24
C GLY A 358 22.78 -32.12 4.87
N ILE A 359 23.48 -31.58 5.87
CA ILE A 359 23.13 -30.29 6.50
C ILE A 359 23.25 -29.15 5.50
N VAL A 360 24.39 -29.04 4.80
CA VAL A 360 24.63 -27.99 3.80
C VAL A 360 23.60 -28.05 2.69
N THR A 361 23.26 -29.24 2.18
CA THR A 361 22.24 -29.39 1.14
C THR A 361 20.86 -28.97 1.63
N SER A 362 20.51 -29.30 2.88
CA SER A 362 19.24 -28.89 3.49
C SER A 362 19.15 -27.37 3.65
N ILE A 363 20.22 -26.74 4.15
CA ILE A 363 20.30 -25.28 4.29
C ILE A 363 20.24 -24.60 2.92
N ALA A 364 20.96 -25.12 1.92
CA ALA A 364 20.99 -24.54 0.59
C ALA A 364 19.59 -24.53 -0.06
N LEU A 365 18.87 -25.66 -0.03
CA LEU A 365 17.53 -25.76 -0.63
C LEU A 365 16.48 -24.96 0.13
N THR A 366 16.50 -25.00 1.47
CA THR A 366 15.56 -24.21 2.30
C THR A 366 15.84 -22.72 2.21
N GLY A 367 17.11 -22.31 2.19
CA GLY A 367 17.53 -20.94 1.95
C GLY A 367 17.10 -20.42 0.58
N LEU A 368 17.28 -21.22 -0.47
CA LEU A 368 16.83 -20.86 -1.82
C LEU A 368 15.32 -20.67 -1.90
N PHE A 369 14.55 -21.56 -1.26
CA PHE A 369 13.10 -21.41 -1.17
C PHE A 369 12.68 -20.16 -0.40
N GLU A 370 13.40 -19.82 0.67
CA GLU A 370 13.14 -18.62 1.45
C GLU A 370 13.43 -17.34 0.64
N CYS A 371 14.48 -17.33 -0.18
CA CYS A 371 14.74 -16.22 -1.11
C CYS A 371 13.57 -16.02 -2.09
N VAL A 372 13.04 -17.11 -2.67
CA VAL A 372 11.83 -17.03 -3.52
C VAL A 372 10.65 -16.44 -2.75
N ARG A 373 10.47 -16.86 -1.50
CA ARG A 373 9.38 -16.37 -0.64
C ARG A 373 9.51 -14.88 -0.34
N GLN A 374 10.73 -14.38 -0.15
CA GLN A 374 10.98 -12.95 0.09
C GLN A 374 10.74 -12.10 -1.17
N LEU A 375 11.18 -12.57 -2.34
CA LEU A 375 10.96 -11.87 -3.62
C LEU A 375 9.49 -11.90 -4.09
N GLU A 376 8.67 -12.78 -3.49
CA GLU A 376 7.27 -12.91 -3.85
C GLU A 376 6.39 -11.74 -3.39
N ASP A 377 6.77 -11.04 -2.33
CA ASP A 377 6.07 -9.84 -1.88
C ASP A 377 7.00 -8.63 -1.98
N PRO A 378 6.95 -7.88 -3.08
CA PRO A 378 7.86 -6.76 -3.29
C PRO A 378 7.53 -5.55 -2.40
N PHE A 379 6.38 -5.52 -1.71
CA PHE A 379 5.88 -4.32 -1.05
C PHE A 379 6.20 -4.22 0.45
N VAL A 380 6.83 -5.25 1.05
CA VAL A 380 7.08 -5.32 2.51
C VAL A 380 8.58 -5.22 2.81
N SER A 381 9.16 -4.05 2.56
CA SER A 381 10.61 -3.77 2.69
C SER A 381 11.20 -4.07 4.08
N HIS A 382 10.45 -3.90 5.17
CA HIS A 382 10.98 -4.12 6.53
C HIS A 382 11.15 -5.61 6.87
N VAL A 383 10.52 -6.50 6.11
CA VAL A 383 10.52 -7.95 6.34
C VAL A 383 11.37 -8.67 5.28
N THR A 384 11.49 -8.11 4.08
CA THR A 384 12.22 -8.71 2.95
C THR A 384 13.46 -7.89 2.62
N LEU A 385 14.61 -8.57 2.52
CA LEU A 385 15.90 -7.89 2.27
C LEU A 385 15.89 -7.10 0.94
N ASP A 386 15.28 -7.69 -0.10
CA ASP A 386 15.22 -7.12 -1.45
C ASP A 386 13.86 -6.47 -1.78
N GLY A 387 13.05 -6.20 -0.75
CA GLY A 387 11.77 -5.53 -0.89
C GLY A 387 11.92 -4.10 -1.39
N VAL A 388 10.94 -3.63 -2.16
CA VAL A 388 10.87 -2.24 -2.61
C VAL A 388 10.41 -1.39 -1.44
N ASP A 389 11.15 -0.32 -1.11
CA ASP A 389 10.72 0.65 -0.11
C ASP A 389 9.64 1.57 -0.69
N VAL A 390 8.41 1.08 -0.63
CA VAL A 390 7.22 1.80 -1.10
C VAL A 390 7.02 3.13 -0.36
N LYS A 391 7.43 3.19 0.92
CA LYS A 391 7.27 4.40 1.74
C LYS A 391 8.25 5.47 1.27
N GLU A 392 9.50 5.10 1.05
CA GLU A 392 10.50 6.03 0.50
C GLU A 392 10.04 6.56 -0.87
N GLU A 393 9.62 5.68 -1.77
CA GLU A 393 9.19 6.05 -3.12
C GLU A 393 7.93 6.93 -3.16
N LEU A 394 6.86 6.55 -2.44
CA LEU A 394 5.55 7.21 -2.55
C LEU A 394 5.35 8.35 -1.54
N CYS A 395 5.94 8.28 -0.37
CA CYS A 395 5.72 9.26 0.70
C CYS A 395 6.87 10.26 0.84
N VAL A 396 8.13 9.84 0.63
CA VAL A 396 9.30 10.71 0.83
C VAL A 396 9.70 11.37 -0.48
N LEU A 397 10.14 10.59 -1.45
CA LEU A 397 10.72 11.09 -2.68
C LEU A 397 9.69 11.82 -3.56
N MET A 398 8.49 11.24 -3.73
CA MET A 398 7.40 11.91 -4.44
C MET A 398 6.99 13.23 -3.78
N TYR A 399 6.97 13.28 -2.44
CA TYR A 399 6.69 14.52 -1.71
C TYR A 399 7.77 15.57 -1.99
N GLN A 400 9.05 15.20 -1.90
CA GLN A 400 10.16 16.11 -2.18
C GLN A 400 10.13 16.68 -3.61
N GLU A 401 9.90 15.84 -4.61
CA GLU A 401 9.81 16.26 -6.02
C GLU A 401 8.66 17.24 -6.25
N LEU A 402 7.48 16.95 -5.70
CA LEU A 402 6.32 17.80 -5.85
C LEU A 402 6.46 19.13 -5.09
N MET A 403 7.06 19.11 -3.89
CA MET A 403 7.35 20.31 -3.11
C MET A 403 8.40 21.20 -3.79
N LEU A 404 9.44 20.59 -4.36
CA LEU A 404 10.43 21.31 -5.15
C LEU A 404 9.79 21.96 -6.38
N ALA A 405 8.97 21.21 -7.12
CA ALA A 405 8.23 21.75 -8.27
C ALA A 405 7.36 22.95 -7.87
N ARG A 406 6.62 22.84 -6.76
CA ARG A 406 5.84 23.96 -6.23
C ARG A 406 6.69 25.19 -5.95
N LYS A 407 7.80 25.01 -5.22
CA LYS A 407 8.69 26.12 -4.84
C LYS A 407 9.31 26.81 -6.06
N VAL A 408 9.63 26.05 -7.10
CA VAL A 408 10.16 26.59 -8.36
C VAL A 408 9.08 27.34 -9.16
N LEU A 409 7.85 26.82 -9.20
CA LEU A 409 6.73 27.42 -9.94
C LEU A 409 6.16 28.66 -9.25
N TYR A 410 6.16 28.67 -7.92
CA TYR A 410 5.61 29.76 -7.09
C TYR A 410 6.61 30.16 -6.00
N PRO A 411 7.69 30.88 -6.36
CA PRO A 411 8.74 31.26 -5.41
C PRO A 411 8.27 32.26 -4.34
N GLU A 412 7.23 33.05 -4.65
CA GLU A 412 6.67 34.07 -3.75
C GLU A 412 5.53 33.54 -2.87
N ALA A 413 5.06 32.31 -3.10
CA ALA A 413 3.96 31.74 -2.34
C ALA A 413 4.43 31.25 -0.97
N GLU A 414 3.55 31.34 0.03
CA GLU A 414 3.78 30.79 1.38
C GLU A 414 4.07 29.29 1.32
N ASP A 415 4.75 28.78 2.35
CA ASP A 415 5.08 27.35 2.45
C ASP A 415 3.82 26.49 2.45
N PHE A 416 3.85 25.42 1.65
CA PHE A 416 2.72 24.51 1.56
C PHE A 416 2.54 23.73 2.87
N MET A 417 1.48 24.06 3.59
CA MET A 417 1.07 23.33 4.78
C MET A 417 0.06 22.24 4.41
N LEU A 418 0.48 20.97 4.51
CA LEU A 418 -0.43 19.85 4.44
C LEU A 418 -1.29 19.83 5.71
N LYS A 419 -2.46 20.49 5.68
CA LYS A 419 -3.40 20.49 6.80
C LYS A 419 -3.67 19.05 7.24
N LYS A 420 -3.26 18.71 8.46
CA LYS A 420 -3.52 17.41 9.08
C LYS A 420 -5.04 17.24 9.07
N ASN A 421 -5.55 16.17 8.45
CA ASN A 421 -6.96 15.85 8.57
C ASN A 421 -7.23 15.67 10.06
N THR A 422 -8.14 16.46 10.64
CA THR A 422 -8.48 16.49 12.07
C THR A 422 -9.06 15.17 12.63
N CYS A 423 -8.87 14.05 11.94
CA CYS A 423 -9.17 12.71 12.43
C CYS A 423 -7.97 11.99 13.08
N ASP A 424 -6.78 12.59 13.11
CA ASP A 424 -5.61 11.97 13.78
C ASP A 424 -5.54 12.26 15.29
N ILE A 425 -6.51 13.00 15.86
CA ILE A 425 -6.56 13.29 17.31
C ILE A 425 -7.02 12.07 18.14
N CYS A 426 -7.57 11.02 17.50
CA CYS A 426 -8.00 9.81 18.21
C CYS A 426 -6.98 8.65 18.19
N MET A 427 -5.73 8.89 17.80
CA MET A 427 -4.65 7.89 17.86
C MET A 427 -3.51 8.44 18.72
N GLY A 428 -3.58 8.15 20.03
CA GLY A 428 -2.41 8.15 20.92
C GLY A 428 -2.25 9.34 21.87
N ARG A 429 -3.14 9.47 22.88
CA ARG A 429 -2.77 9.92 24.24
C ARG A 429 -3.91 9.64 25.22
N ASN A 430 -3.81 8.51 25.93
CA ASN A 430 -4.15 8.49 27.34
C ASN A 430 -2.84 8.75 28.09
N ILE A 431 -2.51 10.02 28.27
CA ILE A 431 -1.65 10.47 29.38
C ILE A 431 -2.45 11.60 30.01
N ALA A 432 -3.01 11.30 31.17
CA ALA A 432 -3.54 12.29 32.07
C ALA A 432 -2.37 13.17 32.57
N GLY A 433 -2.57 14.49 32.55
CA GLY A 433 -1.72 15.49 33.18
C GLY A 433 -0.49 15.90 32.36
N ASP A 434 -0.48 17.11 31.81
CA ASP A 434 0.30 18.24 32.33
C ASP A 434 0.24 19.40 31.31
N ASP A 435 -0.64 20.37 31.55
CA ASP A 435 -0.95 21.49 30.64
C ASP A 435 -0.06 22.72 30.87
N GLN A 436 1.09 22.57 31.53
CA GLN A 436 1.96 23.71 31.89
C GLN A 436 3.33 23.74 31.20
N SER A 437 3.74 22.69 30.47
CA SER A 437 5.11 22.62 29.92
C SER A 437 5.25 23.16 28.48
N VAL A 438 4.16 23.50 27.78
CA VAL A 438 4.19 23.95 26.37
C VAL A 438 4.34 25.47 26.26
N GLU A 439 3.94 26.24 27.29
CA GLU A 439 4.15 27.69 27.33
C GLU A 439 5.59 28.10 27.66
N GLU A 440 6.32 27.28 28.43
CA GLU A 440 7.71 27.56 28.79
C GLU A 440 8.69 27.29 27.64
N GLU A 441 8.45 26.26 26.82
CA GLU A 441 9.28 25.94 25.65
C GLU A 441 9.19 27.02 24.55
N ASN A 442 8.01 27.65 24.39
CA ASN A 442 7.80 28.74 23.46
C ASN A 442 8.46 30.06 23.92
N ARG A 443 8.58 30.29 25.23
CA ARG A 443 9.34 31.43 25.77
C ARG A 443 10.85 31.27 25.62
N GLU A 444 11.36 30.05 25.64
CA GLU A 444 12.80 29.79 25.48
C GLU A 444 13.24 29.84 24.00
N LYS A 445 12.36 29.45 23.07
CA LYS A 445 12.59 29.60 21.60
C LYS A 445 12.66 31.07 21.17
N ALA A 446 11.82 31.94 21.74
CA ALA A 446 11.89 33.40 21.48
C ALA A 446 13.19 34.06 21.99
N ARG A 447 13.93 33.41 22.90
CA ARG A 447 15.24 33.90 23.38
C ARG A 447 16.41 33.48 22.48
N LYS A 448 16.30 32.36 21.77
CA LYS A 448 17.38 31.78 20.95
C LYS A 448 17.45 32.32 19.52
N GLU A 449 16.41 32.99 19.02
CA GLU A 449 16.43 33.68 17.72
C GLU A 449 17.31 34.95 17.68
N SER A 450 17.89 35.37 18.83
CA SER A 450 18.83 36.50 18.89
C SER A 450 20.30 36.12 18.60
N SER A 451 20.64 34.84 18.43
CA SER A 451 22.00 34.42 18.06
C SER A 451 21.98 33.57 16.80
N GLY A 452 22.38 34.18 15.68
CA GLY A 452 22.41 33.54 14.37
C GLY A 452 23.28 32.29 14.33
N SER A 453 22.63 31.15 14.06
CA SER A 453 23.27 29.93 13.53
C SER A 453 22.18 29.11 12.84
N ILE A 454 22.36 28.90 11.53
CA ILE A 454 21.46 28.10 10.69
C ILE A 454 21.79 26.62 10.94
N THR A 455 20.96 25.95 11.73
CA THR A 455 20.87 24.49 11.76
C THR A 455 19.56 24.07 11.12
N VAL A 456 19.66 23.32 10.02
CA VAL A 456 18.52 22.68 9.35
C VAL A 456 17.96 21.63 10.31
N ASP A 457 16.90 21.97 11.02
CA ASP A 457 16.27 21.06 11.96
C ASP A 457 15.36 20.07 11.21
N ARG A 458 15.66 18.79 11.37
CA ARG A 458 14.90 17.65 10.84
C ARG A 458 13.67 17.46 11.71
N THR A 459 12.63 18.27 11.52
CA THR A 459 11.34 18.01 12.16
C THR A 459 10.19 18.29 11.21
N SER A 460 9.82 17.29 10.41
CA SER A 460 8.47 17.23 9.86
C SER A 460 8.06 15.79 9.51
N ARG A 461 6.98 15.35 10.18
CA ARG A 461 6.22 14.09 10.06
C ARG A 461 6.74 12.87 10.83
N HIS A 462 6.59 12.90 12.16
CA HIS A 462 6.25 11.68 12.93
C HIS A 462 4.84 11.22 12.53
N PHE A 463 4.75 10.40 11.49
CA PHE A 463 3.53 9.63 11.18
C PHE A 463 3.91 8.26 10.62
N CYS A 464 4.83 7.57 11.31
CA CYS A 464 5.10 6.12 11.22
C CYS A 464 6.37 5.72 12.03
N GLU A 465 6.68 6.36 13.16
CA GLU A 465 7.72 5.84 14.08
C GLU A 465 7.11 5.07 15.26
N ASP A 466 5.87 5.39 15.66
CA ASP A 466 5.24 4.77 16.84
C ASP A 466 4.51 3.44 16.58
N SER A 467 4.50 2.91 15.35
CA SER A 467 3.95 1.56 15.07
C SER A 467 5.02 0.47 15.03
N MET A 468 6.23 0.74 15.52
CA MET A 468 7.43 -0.07 15.27
C MET A 468 8.14 -0.50 16.57
N LYS A 469 7.36 -0.95 17.55
CA LYS A 469 7.84 -1.84 18.62
C LYS A 469 6.89 -3.04 18.71
N LEU A 470 7.15 -4.06 17.90
CA LEU A 470 6.86 -5.48 18.17
C LEU A 470 7.58 -6.35 17.15
#